data_AF-A0A2S7DEJ1-F1
#
_entry.id   AF-A0A2S7DEJ1-F1
#
_cell.length_a   1.000
_cell.length_b   1.000
_cell.length_c   1.000
_cell.angle_alpha   90.00
_cell.angle_beta   90.00
_cell.angle_gamma   90.00
#
_symmetry.space_group_name_H-M   'P 1'
#
loop_
_entity.id
_entity.type
_entity.pdbx_description
1 polymer ?
#
loop_
_entity_poly.entity_id
_entity_poly.type
_entity_poly.pdbx_seq_one_letter_code
_entity_poly.pdbx_strand_id
1 'polypeptide(L)'
;MNDSVDYQEMRQKRDEAVQERNKVIALLARLFPAGISDKRIPDGNGNVRGCVLIDLPTGQISWHFADEDAAYFQGLPSYLGAYDGHSQEEKYKRLEQWTRMLDLGEAHTTWRAYSSRKSIAD
;
A
#
# COMPACT_ATOMS: atom_id res chain seq x y z
N MET A 1 -14.34 -4.58 -36.00
CA MET A 1 -14.72 -5.51 -34.91
C MET A 1 -13.50 -6.08 -34.16
N ASN A 2 -12.31 -5.48 -34.29
CA ASN A 2 -11.06 -5.99 -33.66
C ASN A 2 -10.63 -5.13 -32.45
N ASP A 3 -10.89 -3.81 -32.48
CA ASP A 3 -10.39 -2.86 -31.49
C ASP A 3 -11.05 -2.98 -30.10
N SER A 4 -12.30 -3.46 -30.05
CA SER A 4 -13.03 -3.65 -28.80
C SER A 4 -12.55 -4.88 -28.01
N VAL A 5 -12.08 -5.92 -28.69
CA VAL A 5 -11.56 -7.13 -28.04
C VAL A 5 -10.20 -6.83 -27.42
N ASP A 6 -9.33 -6.14 -28.16
CA ASP A 6 -8.01 -5.70 -27.69
C ASP A 6 -8.10 -4.78 -26.45
N TYR A 7 -9.04 -3.84 -26.43
CA TYR A 7 -9.25 -2.97 -25.27
C TYR A 7 -9.68 -3.74 -24.00
N GLN A 8 -10.57 -4.74 -24.14
CA GLN A 8 -11.01 -5.52 -22.99
C GLN A 8 -9.90 -6.43 -22.45
N GLU A 9 -9.10 -7.04 -23.32
CA GLU A 9 -7.94 -7.84 -22.91
C GLU A 9 -6.89 -7.00 -22.18
N MET A 10 -6.58 -5.80 -22.69
CA MET A 10 -5.64 -4.88 -22.05
C MET A 10 -6.16 -4.41 -20.68
N ARG A 11 -7.46 -4.15 -20.57
CA ARG A 11 -8.11 -3.81 -19.30
C ARG A 11 -8.02 -4.97 -18.32
N GLN A 12 -8.33 -6.20 -18.74
CA GLN A 12 -8.27 -7.38 -17.90
C GLN A 12 -6.85 -7.60 -17.36
N LYS A 13 -5.82 -7.55 -18.21
CA LYS A 13 -4.41 -7.71 -17.77
C LYS A 13 -4.00 -6.64 -16.76
N ARG A 14 -4.45 -5.40 -16.95
CA ARG A 14 -4.21 -4.31 -16.00
C ARG A 14 -4.88 -4.61 -14.66
N ASP A 15 -6.14 -5.06 -14.67
CA ASP A 15 -6.90 -5.34 -13.45
C ASP A 15 -6.26 -6.52 -12.69
N GLU A 16 -5.81 -7.57 -13.39
CA GLU A 16 -5.04 -8.68 -12.83
C GLU A 16 -3.73 -8.20 -12.16
N ALA A 17 -2.96 -7.34 -12.83
CA ALA A 17 -1.72 -6.78 -12.26
C ALA A 17 -1.98 -5.91 -11.01
N VAL A 18 -3.10 -5.18 -10.98
CA VAL A 18 -3.52 -4.41 -9.79
C VAL A 18 -3.87 -5.33 -8.63
N GLN A 19 -4.60 -6.43 -8.89
CA GLN A 19 -4.96 -7.41 -7.87
C GLN A 19 -3.73 -8.13 -7.29
N GLU A 20 -2.80 -8.57 -8.15
CA GLU A 20 -1.55 -9.19 -7.72
C GLU A 20 -0.71 -8.24 -6.85
N ARG A 21 -0.56 -6.99 -7.29
CA ARG A 21 0.09 -5.92 -6.49
C ARG A 21 -0.60 -5.78 -5.14
N ASN A 22 -1.93 -5.70 -5.09
CA ASN A 22 -2.67 -5.46 -3.86
C ASN A 22 -2.51 -6.60 -2.85
N LYS A 23 -2.41 -7.86 -3.30
CA LYS A 23 -2.10 -9.00 -2.42
C LYS A 23 -0.73 -8.86 -1.76
N VAL A 24 0.28 -8.45 -2.53
CA VAL A 24 1.65 -8.22 -2.01
C VAL A 24 1.68 -7.05 -1.03
N ILE A 25 1.05 -5.92 -1.38
CA ILE A 25 0.97 -4.76 -0.48
C ILE A 25 0.22 -5.12 0.81
N ALA A 26 -0.85 -5.91 0.72
CA ALA A 26 -1.60 -6.38 1.90
C ALA A 26 -0.74 -7.24 2.84
N LEU A 27 0.16 -8.06 2.30
CA LEU A 27 1.15 -8.78 3.12
C LEU A 27 2.13 -7.81 3.77
N LEU A 28 2.73 -6.90 2.99
CA LEU A 28 3.69 -5.92 3.51
C LEU A 28 3.08 -5.04 4.60
N ALA A 29 1.85 -4.58 4.45
CA ALA A 29 1.13 -3.81 5.47
C ALA A 29 0.91 -4.58 6.78
N ARG A 30 1.00 -5.91 6.79
CA ARG A 30 0.96 -6.71 8.03
C ARG A 30 2.33 -6.85 8.70
N LEU A 31 3.39 -6.57 7.94
CA LEU A 31 4.76 -6.71 8.39
C LEU A 31 5.38 -5.39 8.86
N PHE A 32 4.91 -4.26 8.31
CA PHE A 32 5.35 -2.91 8.65
C PHE A 32 4.29 -2.16 9.48
N PRO A 33 4.67 -1.08 10.19
CA PRO A 33 3.69 -0.14 10.73
C PRO A 33 2.85 0.43 9.60
N ALA A 34 1.55 0.12 9.62
CA ALA A 34 0.66 0.44 8.52
C ALA A 34 -0.80 0.44 8.99
N GLY A 35 -1.68 0.93 8.12
CA GLY A 35 -3.13 0.90 8.35
C GLY A 35 -3.90 1.46 7.17
N ILE A 36 -5.22 1.40 7.27
CA ILE A 36 -6.13 1.96 6.26
C ILE A 36 -6.48 3.40 6.62
N SER A 37 -6.37 4.31 5.65
CA SER A 37 -6.79 5.69 5.84
C SER A 37 -8.29 5.78 6.05
N ASP A 38 -8.72 6.43 7.13
CA ASP A 38 -10.12 6.81 7.32
C ASP A 38 -10.50 8.05 6.48
N LYS A 39 -9.51 8.74 5.93
CA LYS A 39 -9.71 9.92 5.07
C LYS A 39 -9.57 9.54 3.61
N ARG A 40 -10.41 10.15 2.77
CA ARG A 40 -10.25 10.05 1.33
C ARG A 40 -8.95 10.77 0.92
N ILE A 41 -7.94 10.01 0.58
CA ILE A 41 -6.71 10.53 -0.01
C ILE A 41 -6.97 10.65 -1.52
N PRO A 42 -6.85 11.86 -2.12
CA PRO A 42 -7.08 12.04 -3.54
C PRO A 42 -6.24 11.07 -4.36
N ASP A 43 -6.91 10.23 -5.14
CA ASP A 43 -6.32 9.53 -6.26
C ASP A 43 -6.70 10.34 -7.51
N GLY A 44 -5.77 10.56 -8.45
CA GLY A 44 -6.03 11.36 -9.63
C GLY A 44 -7.20 10.87 -10.52
N ASN A 45 -7.84 9.74 -10.19
CA ASN A 45 -8.84 9.05 -11.01
C ASN A 45 -10.23 8.94 -10.35
N GLY A 46 -10.42 9.49 -9.14
CA GLY A 46 -11.73 9.76 -8.55
C GLY A 46 -12.57 8.56 -8.10
N ASN A 47 -12.09 7.33 -8.28
CA ASN A 47 -12.89 6.10 -8.12
C ASN A 47 -12.32 5.11 -7.09
N VAL A 48 -11.51 5.60 -6.15
CA VAL A 48 -10.83 4.74 -5.20
C VAL A 48 -11.22 5.11 -3.78
N ARG A 49 -11.67 4.11 -3.01
CA ARG A 49 -12.35 4.31 -1.72
C ARG A 49 -11.40 4.11 -0.55
N GLY A 50 -10.44 3.20 -0.68
CA GLY A 50 -9.45 2.89 0.34
C GLY A 50 -8.03 3.26 -0.07
N CYS A 51 -7.23 3.65 0.92
CA CYS A 51 -5.81 3.86 0.76
C CYS A 51 -5.09 3.22 1.95
N VAL A 52 -4.17 2.30 1.68
CA VAL A 52 -3.28 1.74 2.70
C VAL A 52 -2.05 2.63 2.80
N LEU A 53 -1.68 3.01 4.02
CA LEU A 53 -0.45 3.73 4.31
C LEU A 53 0.49 2.81 5.07
N ILE A 54 1.77 2.84 4.68
CA ILE A 54 2.84 2.08 5.30
C ILE A 54 3.97 3.05 5.64
N ASP A 55 4.48 2.97 6.86
CA ASP A 55 5.63 3.77 7.29
C ASP A 55 6.92 3.00 7.08
N LEU A 56 7.76 3.51 6.18
CA LEU A 56 9.15 3.10 6.06
C LEU A 56 10.05 4.04 6.85
N PRO A 57 11.28 3.62 7.20
CA PRO A 57 12.28 4.53 7.75
C PRO A 57 12.62 5.73 6.83
N THR A 58 12.44 5.56 5.51
CA THR A 58 12.62 6.63 4.50
C THR A 58 11.40 7.52 4.32
N GLY A 59 10.30 7.24 5.04
CA GLY A 59 9.06 8.01 5.01
C GLY A 59 7.84 7.17 4.64
N GLN A 60 6.68 7.82 4.66
CA GLN A 60 5.40 7.17 4.37
C GLN A 60 5.27 6.81 2.88
N ILE A 61 4.67 5.67 2.60
CA ILE A 61 4.27 5.26 1.25
C ILE A 61 2.80 4.85 1.25
N SER A 62 2.14 4.91 0.10
CA SER A 62 0.71 4.60 0.01
C SER A 62 0.29 3.96 -1.30
N TRP A 63 -0.77 3.15 -1.22
CA TRP A 63 -1.46 2.58 -2.38
C TRP A 63 -2.97 2.66 -2.20
N HIS A 64 -3.63 3.15 -3.25
CA HIS A 64 -5.07 3.11 -3.36
C HIS A 64 -5.55 1.75 -3.89
N PHE A 65 -6.69 1.28 -3.40
CA PHE A 65 -7.32 0.03 -3.81
C PHE A 65 -8.83 0.17 -3.99
N ALA A 66 -9.38 -0.56 -4.96
CA ALA A 66 -10.81 -0.56 -5.27
C ALA A 66 -11.61 -1.40 -4.26
N ASP A 67 -12.93 -1.23 -4.25
CA ASP A 67 -13.83 -1.96 -3.32
C ASP A 67 -13.72 -3.49 -3.48
N GLU A 68 -13.51 -3.98 -4.70
CA GLU A 68 -13.30 -5.41 -4.99
C GLU A 68 -12.05 -5.99 -4.32
N ASP A 69 -11.04 -5.17 -4.07
CA ASP A 69 -9.78 -5.58 -3.43
C ASP A 69 -9.78 -5.36 -1.91
N ALA A 70 -10.82 -4.72 -1.35
CA ALA A 70 -10.87 -4.37 0.07
C ALA A 70 -10.72 -5.61 0.97
N ALA A 71 -11.17 -6.78 0.52
CA ALA A 71 -11.04 -8.04 1.23
C ALA A 71 -9.57 -8.42 1.55
N TYR A 72 -8.60 -8.07 0.69
CA TYR A 72 -7.18 -8.35 0.96
C TYR A 72 -6.64 -7.56 2.17
N PHE A 73 -7.19 -6.38 2.39
CA PHE A 73 -6.81 -5.46 3.46
C PHE A 73 -7.64 -5.64 4.74
N GLN A 74 -8.64 -6.53 4.72
CA GLN A 74 -9.47 -6.82 5.90
C GLN A 74 -8.62 -7.26 7.10
N GLY A 75 -8.89 -6.65 8.26
CA GLY A 75 -8.19 -6.92 9.51
C GLY A 75 -6.94 -6.08 9.74
N LEU A 76 -6.52 -5.25 8.77
CA LEU A 76 -5.61 -4.15 9.07
C LEU A 76 -6.32 -3.10 9.94
N PRO A 77 -5.63 -2.47 10.90
CA PRO A 77 -6.20 -1.39 11.70
C PRO A 77 -6.40 -0.13 10.86
N SER A 78 -7.20 0.82 11.37
CA SER A 78 -7.16 2.19 10.89
C SER A 78 -5.75 2.76 11.07
N TYR A 79 -5.30 3.54 10.10
CA TYR A 79 -4.00 4.20 10.15
C TYR A 79 -4.02 5.31 11.20
N LEU A 80 -3.14 5.23 12.19
CA LEU A 80 -3.11 6.17 13.32
C LEU A 80 -2.42 7.50 12.97
N GLY A 81 -1.57 7.52 11.94
CA GLY A 81 -0.88 8.72 11.49
C GLY A 81 -1.73 9.58 10.56
N ALA A 82 -1.18 10.72 10.17
CA ALA A 82 -1.73 11.53 9.08
C ALA A 82 -1.06 11.14 7.76
N TYR A 83 -1.80 11.25 6.66
CA TYR A 83 -1.19 11.28 5.33
C TYR A 83 -0.27 12.49 5.23
N ASP A 84 0.99 12.27 4.83
CA ASP A 84 2.03 13.30 4.82
C ASP A 84 2.06 14.17 3.56
N GLY A 85 1.15 13.93 2.61
CA GLY A 85 1.02 14.71 1.38
C GLY A 85 1.97 14.32 0.24
N HIS A 86 2.67 13.18 0.34
CA HIS A 86 3.62 12.77 -0.70
C HIS A 86 2.98 12.59 -2.08
N SER A 87 3.68 13.03 -3.11
CA SER A 87 3.41 12.72 -4.50
C SER A 87 3.68 11.25 -4.85
N GLN A 88 3.24 10.83 -6.03
CA GLN A 88 3.56 9.51 -6.56
C GLN A 88 5.08 9.31 -6.72
N GLU A 89 5.80 10.33 -7.17
CA GLU A 89 7.25 10.26 -7.37
C GLU A 89 7.98 10.11 -6.03
N GLU A 90 7.55 10.85 -5.01
CA GLU A 90 8.17 10.81 -3.67
C GLU A 90 8.02 9.43 -3.01
N LYS A 91 6.84 8.79 -3.07
CA LYS A 91 6.70 7.44 -2.49
C LYS A 91 7.60 6.41 -3.16
N TYR A 92 7.81 6.49 -4.47
CA TYR A 92 8.70 5.56 -5.17
C TYR A 92 10.16 5.82 -4.84
N LYS A 93 10.59 7.09 -4.75
CA LYS A 93 11.94 7.43 -4.27
C LYS A 93 12.21 6.88 -2.87
N ARG A 94 11.23 6.99 -1.96
CA ARG A 94 11.35 6.46 -0.59
C ARG A 94 11.47 4.94 -0.58
N LEU A 95 10.68 4.25 -1.41
CA LEU A 95 10.74 2.80 -1.57
C LEU A 95 12.12 2.36 -2.08
N GLU A 96 12.62 2.99 -3.15
CA GLU A 96 13.95 2.71 -3.72
C GLU A 96 15.08 2.98 -2.74
N GLN A 97 15.01 4.09 -2.00
CA GLN A 97 15.98 4.40 -0.94
C GLN A 97 15.99 3.33 0.14
N TRP A 98 14.81 2.86 0.57
CA TRP A 98 14.71 1.82 1.58
C TRP A 98 15.30 0.49 1.08
N THR A 99 14.98 0.10 -0.15
CA THR A 99 15.59 -1.08 -0.80
C THR A 99 17.12 -0.96 -0.80
N ARG A 100 17.66 0.19 -1.21
CA ARG A 100 19.11 0.42 -1.22
C ARG A 100 19.73 0.32 0.17
N MET A 101 19.09 0.86 1.20
CA MET A 101 19.59 0.77 2.58
C MET A 101 19.61 -0.68 3.09
N LEU A 102 18.62 -1.50 2.69
CA LEU A 102 18.60 -2.92 2.99
C LEU A 102 19.75 -3.67 2.30
N ASP A 103 19.98 -3.39 1.02
CA ASP A 103 21.05 -4.02 0.23
C ASP A 103 22.45 -3.70 0.78
N LEU A 104 22.64 -2.48 1.30
CA LEU A 104 23.90 -2.02 1.88
C LEU A 104 24.10 -2.47 3.34
N GLY A 105 23.09 -3.09 3.97
CA GLY A 105 23.13 -3.47 5.39
C GLY A 105 23.14 -2.28 6.36
N GLU A 106 22.86 -1.07 5.87
CA GLU A 106 22.78 0.17 6.65
C GLU A 106 21.48 0.23 7.48
N ALA A 107 20.51 -0.60 7.13
CA ALA A 107 19.29 -0.81 7.87
C ALA A 107 19.47 -1.92 8.91
N HIS A 108 19.57 -1.56 10.20
CA HIS A 108 19.29 -2.52 11.25
C HIS A 108 17.78 -2.81 11.25
N THR A 109 17.38 -3.93 10.68
CA THR A 109 16.03 -4.45 10.84
C THR A 109 15.85 -4.82 12.32
N THR A 110 15.46 -3.86 13.15
CA THR A 110 14.83 -4.18 14.45
C THR A 110 13.43 -4.72 14.16
N TRP A 111 13.38 -5.83 13.42
CA TRP A 111 12.20 -6.59 13.08
C TRP A 111 11.77 -7.38 14.30
N ARG A 112 11.26 -6.66 15.30
CA ARG A 112 10.28 -7.27 16.19
C ARG A 112 8.95 -7.02 15.53
N ALA A 113 8.39 -8.10 15.00
CA ALA A 113 7.06 -8.13 14.42
C ALA A 113 6.13 -7.21 15.22
N TYR A 114 5.56 -6.23 14.51
CA TYR A 114 4.61 -5.27 15.04
C TYR A 114 3.33 -5.93 15.60
N SER A 115 3.23 -7.26 15.50
CA SER A 115 2.23 -8.12 16.14
C SER A 115 2.13 -8.03 17.67
N SER A 116 2.95 -7.19 18.32
CA SER A 116 2.88 -6.96 19.77
C SER A 116 2.05 -5.74 20.21
N ARG A 117 1.38 -5.01 19.30
CA ARG A 117 0.38 -3.97 19.66
C ARG A 117 -1.08 -4.33 19.37
N LYS A 118 -1.45 -5.61 19.57
CA LYS A 118 -2.78 -5.90 20.12
C LYS A 118 -2.71 -5.66 21.64
N SER A 119 -2.64 -4.40 22.05
CA SER A 119 -3.09 -4.08 23.41
C SER A 119 -4.58 -4.34 23.40
N ILE A 120 -4.99 -5.40 24.08
CA ILE A 120 -6.34 -5.55 24.59
C ILE A 120 -6.66 -4.22 25.26
N ALA A 121 -7.65 -3.51 24.72
CA ALA A 121 -8.36 -2.49 25.46
C ALA A 121 -9.65 -3.19 25.93
N ASP A 122 -9.82 -3.17 27.25
CA ASP A 122 -10.91 -3.80 28.01
C ASP A 122 -12.30 -3.33 27.57
#